data_AF-A0A839T2Y1-F1
#
_entry.id   AF-A0A839T2Y1-F1
#
_cell.length_a   1.000
_cell.length_b   1.000
_cell.length_c   1.000
_cell.angle_alpha   90.00
_cell.angle_beta   90.00
_cell.angle_gamma   90.00
#
_symmetry.space_group_name_H-M   'P 1'
#
loop_
_entity.id
_entity.type
_entity.pdbx_description
1 polymer ?
#
loop_
_entity_poly.entity_id
_entity_poly.type
_entity_poly.pdbx_seq_one_letter_code
_entity_poly.pdbx_strand_id
1 'polypeptide(L)'
;MQDDSLADRIDALLPQTQCGKCGHPGCRPYAEGIAQGEALNKCLPGGEATVQALAILLERPVLPLAKPAVPPRIAFIREAECIGCTKCSQACPVDAIVGAAKLMHTVITAECTGCELCITPCPVDCIDIQPLPEAEARAQRARADHFRRRYLARKARLQHQEEQRQRERKKRQSAPDQPTQMSAAVQSALERINARRTPLSDAQKRLKAKANMARAALAKAERQLAIHATAELQTQVERLRGIAESAEKALQQAQDQSSIAPQQNPADLNKAKIAAAMARAQLSKAEKAFGEVLSPEQQVQLAELHRAAEQAQQRLDALQKTAPTSPPNSGEAALKQAKQHFQSHRDTLREAERAKADEATLQPLRMALQQAEQALHTAEAAAGRPLPKRQLVDKSPMPAELRELKTELVYARAELSRQQRQTPLDTVALDKAQTRLNEAERQLHTYALQSRSDND
;
A
#
# COMPACT_ATOMS: atom_id res chain seq x y z
N MET A 1 39.52 13.10 23.26
CA MET A 1 38.97 11.82 23.76
C MET A 1 37.72 12.18 24.52
N GLN A 2 36.54 11.80 24.02
CA GLN A 2 35.32 11.92 24.80
C GLN A 2 35.41 10.88 25.91
N ASP A 3 35.22 11.30 27.15
CA ASP A 3 35.20 10.40 28.30
C ASP A 3 33.95 9.51 28.17
N ASP A 4 34.13 8.21 28.00
CA ASP A 4 33.02 7.27 27.79
C ASP A 4 32.15 7.25 29.06
N SER A 5 30.87 7.61 28.91
CA SER A 5 29.95 7.64 30.05
C SER A 5 29.77 6.24 30.65
N LEU A 6 29.28 6.16 31.89
CA LEU A 6 28.94 4.86 32.49
C LEU A 6 27.98 4.05 31.61
N ALA A 7 27.00 4.72 30.99
CA ALA A 7 26.07 4.08 30.06
C ALA A 7 26.76 3.58 28.78
N ASP A 8 27.81 4.25 28.29
CA ASP A 8 28.60 3.77 27.14
C ASP A 8 29.34 2.48 27.46
N ARG A 9 29.96 2.41 28.65
CA ARG A 9 30.67 1.22 29.14
C ARG A 9 29.72 0.04 29.38
N ILE A 10 28.54 0.29 29.94
CA ILE A 10 27.50 -0.73 30.13
C ILE A 10 26.98 -1.23 28.76
N ASP A 11 26.67 -0.32 27.84
CA ASP A 11 26.17 -0.68 26.51
C ASP A 11 27.17 -1.58 25.75
N ALA A 12 28.47 -1.33 25.90
CA ALA A 12 29.53 -2.16 25.32
C ALA A 12 29.54 -3.61 25.85
N LEU A 13 29.05 -3.87 27.07
CA LEU A 13 28.98 -5.22 27.65
C LEU A 13 27.70 -5.98 27.28
N LEU A 14 26.70 -5.31 26.71
CA LEU A 14 25.45 -5.94 26.30
C LEU A 14 25.64 -6.75 25.01
N PRO A 15 24.82 -7.79 24.76
CA PRO A 15 24.96 -8.65 23.58
C PRO A 15 24.50 -7.98 22.27
N GLN A 16 24.04 -6.73 22.32
CA GLN A 16 23.66 -5.89 21.16
C GLN A 16 22.62 -6.52 20.22
N THR A 17 21.74 -7.38 20.75
CA THR A 17 20.68 -8.03 19.96
C THR A 17 19.53 -7.10 19.58
N GLN A 18 19.32 -6.01 20.34
CA GLN A 18 18.20 -5.07 20.16
C GLN A 18 16.80 -5.71 20.24
N CYS A 19 16.66 -6.82 20.98
CA CYS A 19 15.45 -7.65 20.97
C CYS A 19 14.28 -7.14 21.82
N GLY A 20 14.53 -6.21 22.74
CA GLY A 20 13.51 -5.67 23.64
C GLY A 20 12.96 -6.61 24.73
N LYS A 21 13.47 -7.84 24.84
CA LYS A 21 12.95 -8.86 25.78
C LYS A 21 13.11 -8.50 27.28
N CYS A 22 13.98 -7.53 27.59
CA CYS A 22 14.16 -7.01 28.94
C CYS A 22 13.15 -5.90 29.33
N GLY A 23 12.28 -5.47 28.41
CA GLY A 23 11.31 -4.39 28.60
C GLY A 23 11.75 -3.02 28.06
N HIS A 24 13.01 -2.88 27.67
CA HIS A 24 13.55 -1.68 27.04
C HIS A 24 13.51 -1.78 25.50
N PRO A 25 13.39 -0.68 24.74
CA PRO A 25 13.31 -0.75 23.27
C PRO A 25 14.63 -1.11 22.57
N GLY A 26 15.73 -1.25 23.31
CA GLY A 26 17.05 -1.63 22.79
C GLY A 26 18.08 -1.79 23.91
N CYS A 27 19.33 -2.07 23.54
CA CYS A 27 20.43 -2.24 24.51
C CYS A 27 20.80 -0.91 25.18
N ARG A 28 20.87 0.20 24.42
CA ARG A 28 21.25 1.51 24.95
C ARG A 28 20.32 2.03 26.06
N PRO A 29 18.97 2.03 25.89
CA PRO A 29 18.07 2.45 26.97
C PRO A 29 18.19 1.60 28.23
N TYR A 30 18.44 0.28 28.09
CA TYR A 30 18.70 -0.56 29.25
C TYR A 30 20.02 -0.21 29.94
N ALA A 31 21.06 0.10 29.16
CA ALA A 31 22.34 0.56 29.70
C ALA A 31 22.21 1.87 30.48
N GLU A 32 21.41 2.81 29.97
CA GLU A 32 21.07 4.07 30.66
C GLU A 32 20.30 3.81 31.96
N GLY A 33 19.32 2.90 31.94
CA GLY A 33 18.60 2.48 33.14
C GLY A 33 19.51 1.87 34.20
N ILE A 34 20.44 0.98 33.80
CA ILE A 34 21.42 0.39 34.72
C ILE A 34 22.33 1.46 35.31
N ALA A 35 22.79 2.42 34.49
CA ALA A 35 23.61 3.55 34.97
C ALA A 35 22.86 4.42 36.01
N GLN A 36 21.52 4.44 35.95
CA GLN A 36 20.64 5.12 36.90
C GLN A 36 20.23 4.24 38.10
N GLY A 37 20.78 3.03 38.22
CA GLY A 37 20.54 2.13 39.36
C GLY A 37 19.57 0.98 39.11
N GLU A 38 19.04 0.83 37.89
CA GLU A 38 18.19 -0.31 37.53
C GLU A 38 18.91 -1.67 37.73
N ALA A 39 18.13 -2.74 37.84
CA ALA A 39 18.64 -4.10 37.99
C ALA A 39 19.36 -4.61 36.72
N LEU A 40 20.55 -5.19 36.92
CA LEU A 40 21.45 -5.67 35.86
C LEU A 40 21.16 -7.09 35.34
N ASN A 41 20.15 -7.77 35.90
CA ASN A 41 19.83 -9.18 35.65
C ASN A 41 18.65 -9.41 34.67
N LYS A 42 18.28 -8.40 33.87
CA LYS A 42 17.13 -8.48 32.95
C LYS A 42 17.50 -8.91 31.52
N CYS A 43 18.80 -8.96 31.17
CA CYS A 43 19.24 -9.28 29.81
C CYS A 43 19.19 -10.79 29.51
N LEU A 44 18.04 -11.25 29.01
CA LEU A 44 17.81 -12.67 28.66
C LEU A 44 18.77 -13.26 27.63
N PRO A 45 19.09 -12.59 26.50
CA PRO A 45 20.06 -13.14 25.54
C PRO A 45 21.52 -13.00 26.01
N GLY A 46 21.81 -12.08 26.94
CA GLY A 46 23.14 -11.91 27.52
C GLY A 46 23.46 -12.99 28.56
N GLY A 47 22.43 -13.47 29.25
CA GLY A 47 22.54 -14.54 30.23
C GLY A 47 23.43 -14.15 31.42
N GLU A 48 23.86 -15.16 32.17
CA GLU A 48 24.69 -15.00 33.37
C GLU A 48 26.02 -14.30 33.08
N ALA A 49 26.61 -14.53 31.90
CA ALA A 49 27.87 -13.91 31.50
C ALA A 49 27.77 -12.37 31.44
N THR A 50 26.68 -11.83 30.87
CA THR A 50 26.44 -10.39 30.86
C THR A 50 26.20 -9.85 32.26
N VAL A 51 25.42 -10.56 33.09
CA VAL A 51 25.17 -10.16 34.49
C VAL A 51 26.49 -10.05 35.27
N GLN A 52 27.36 -11.06 35.16
CA GLN A 52 28.67 -11.06 35.81
C GLN A 52 29.55 -9.90 35.34
N ALA A 53 29.65 -9.67 34.03
CA ALA A 53 30.43 -8.58 33.48
C ALA A 53 29.93 -7.20 33.96
N LEU A 54 28.61 -7.01 34.02
CA LEU A 54 27.98 -5.79 34.53
C LEU A 54 28.20 -5.62 36.04
N ALA A 55 28.07 -6.69 36.82
CA ALA A 55 28.32 -6.68 38.26
C ALA A 55 29.77 -6.27 38.58
N ILE A 56 30.73 -6.78 37.82
CA ILE A 56 32.15 -6.39 37.92
C ILE A 56 32.34 -4.92 37.57
N LEU A 57 31.80 -4.46 36.43
CA LEU A 57 31.93 -3.06 35.99
C LEU A 57 31.33 -2.06 37.00
N LEU A 58 30.24 -2.45 37.66
CA LEU A 58 29.48 -1.58 38.57
C LEU A 58 29.87 -1.76 40.04
N GLU A 59 30.77 -2.69 40.35
CA GLU A 59 31.11 -3.10 41.72
C GLU A 59 29.86 -3.47 42.55
N ARG A 60 28.92 -4.19 41.92
CA ARG A 60 27.65 -4.62 42.51
C ARG A 60 27.62 -6.14 42.68
N PRO A 61 26.84 -6.69 43.63
CA PRO A 61 26.68 -8.13 43.75
C PRO A 61 26.04 -8.74 42.48
N VAL A 62 26.51 -9.92 42.10
CA VAL A 62 25.92 -10.71 41.02
C VAL A 62 24.52 -11.16 41.44
N LEU A 63 23.52 -10.84 40.63
CA LEU A 63 22.12 -11.22 40.85
C LEU A 63 21.75 -12.36 39.89
N PRO A 64 20.96 -13.36 40.32
CA PRO A 64 20.47 -14.39 39.41
C PRO A 64 19.60 -13.75 38.30
N LEU A 65 19.61 -14.33 37.10
CA LEU A 65 18.76 -13.85 36.01
C LEU A 65 17.29 -13.75 36.41
N ALA A 66 16.65 -12.63 36.06
CA ALA A 66 15.25 -12.37 36.42
C ALA A 66 14.27 -13.32 35.70
N LYS A 67 14.63 -13.85 34.54
CA LYS A 67 13.90 -14.91 33.81
C LYS A 67 14.91 -15.81 33.07
N PRO A 68 14.51 -17.01 32.62
CA PRO A 68 15.42 -17.94 31.95
C PRO A 68 16.14 -17.34 30.75
N ALA A 69 17.43 -17.65 30.62
CA ALA A 69 18.24 -17.20 29.48
C ALA A 69 17.64 -17.68 28.15
N VAL A 70 17.77 -16.84 27.12
CA VAL A 70 17.34 -17.19 25.76
C VAL A 70 18.57 -17.59 24.97
N PRO A 71 18.67 -18.84 24.47
CA PRO A 71 19.81 -19.28 23.70
C PRO A 71 19.93 -18.52 22.36
N PRO A 72 21.15 -18.31 21.85
CA PRO A 72 21.38 -17.70 20.55
C PRO A 72 20.67 -18.46 19.43
N ARG A 73 20.14 -17.69 18.50
CA ARG A 73 19.22 -18.14 17.46
C ARG A 73 19.30 -17.19 16.27
N ILE A 74 18.88 -17.64 15.10
CA ILE A 74 18.84 -16.84 13.88
C ILE A 74 17.48 -16.98 13.20
N ALA A 75 17.11 -15.95 12.45
CA ALA A 75 15.94 -16.03 11.59
C ALA A 75 16.28 -16.73 10.28
N PHE A 76 15.34 -17.53 9.79
CA PHE A 76 15.38 -18.21 8.49
C PHE A 76 14.07 -17.91 7.76
N ILE A 77 14.15 -17.37 6.55
CA ILE A 77 12.96 -17.08 5.74
C ILE A 77 12.76 -18.24 4.77
N ARG A 78 11.58 -18.85 4.77
CA ARG A 78 11.20 -19.84 3.76
C ARG A 78 10.92 -19.11 2.45
N GLU A 79 11.92 -19.07 1.55
CA GLU A 79 11.85 -18.22 0.35
C GLU A 79 10.66 -18.55 -0.56
N ALA A 80 10.26 -19.82 -0.61
CA ALA A 80 9.13 -20.29 -1.42
C ALA A 80 7.77 -19.69 -0.99
N GLU A 81 7.63 -19.29 0.27
CA GLU A 81 6.41 -18.68 0.82
C GLU A 81 6.48 -17.15 0.86
N CYS A 82 7.68 -16.58 0.67
CA CYS A 82 7.89 -15.15 0.77
C CYS A 82 7.27 -14.38 -0.41
N ILE A 83 6.30 -13.51 -0.12
CA ILE A 83 5.64 -12.67 -1.13
C ILE A 83 6.34 -11.33 -1.41
N GLY A 84 7.49 -11.07 -0.78
CA GLY A 84 8.24 -9.84 -1.00
C GLY A 84 7.58 -8.56 -0.46
N CYS A 85 6.90 -8.62 0.69
CA CYS A 85 6.14 -7.49 1.24
C CYS A 85 7.01 -6.40 1.91
N THR A 86 8.31 -6.65 2.14
CA THR A 86 9.29 -5.72 2.76
C THR A 86 9.06 -5.34 4.24
N LYS A 87 8.05 -5.89 4.91
CA LYS A 87 7.76 -5.56 6.32
C LYS A 87 8.84 -6.07 7.28
N CYS A 88 9.37 -7.26 7.03
CA CYS A 88 10.43 -7.86 7.84
C CYS A 88 11.77 -7.11 7.72
N SER A 89 12.15 -6.65 6.53
CA SER A 89 13.37 -5.84 6.33
C SER A 89 13.27 -4.45 6.97
N GLN A 90 12.07 -3.88 7.07
CA GLN A 90 11.82 -2.64 7.81
C GLN A 90 11.89 -2.83 9.33
N ALA A 91 11.55 -4.02 9.84
CA ALA A 91 11.62 -4.32 11.26
C ALA A 91 13.02 -4.74 11.74
N CYS A 92 13.87 -5.23 10.83
CA CYS A 92 15.21 -5.70 11.19
C CYS A 92 16.11 -4.54 11.69
N PRO A 93 16.59 -4.57 12.95
CA PRO A 93 17.35 -3.46 13.53
C PRO A 93 18.78 -3.35 12.99
N VAL A 94 19.31 -4.42 12.39
CA VAL A 94 20.70 -4.52 11.91
C VAL A 94 20.82 -4.74 10.40
N ASP A 95 19.71 -4.58 9.65
CA ASP A 95 19.68 -4.80 8.20
C ASP A 95 20.20 -6.19 7.77
N ALA A 96 19.85 -7.24 8.51
CA ALA A 96 20.29 -8.61 8.22
C ALA A 96 19.48 -9.29 7.11
N ILE A 97 18.29 -8.79 6.78
CA ILE A 97 17.44 -9.38 5.73
C ILE A 97 17.51 -8.54 4.46
N VAL A 98 17.77 -9.23 3.35
CA VAL A 98 17.94 -8.67 2.01
C VAL A 98 16.79 -9.11 1.11
N GLY A 99 16.42 -8.25 0.17
CA GLY A 99 15.30 -8.44 -0.74
C GLY A 99 14.74 -7.11 -1.22
N ALA A 100 13.73 -7.15 -2.08
CA ALA A 100 13.05 -5.95 -2.57
C ALA A 100 11.54 -6.19 -2.67
N ALA A 101 10.79 -5.11 -2.94
CA ALA A 101 9.34 -5.21 -3.12
C ALA A 101 9.01 -6.21 -4.24
N LYS A 102 8.13 -7.16 -3.94
CA LYS A 102 7.68 -8.24 -4.84
C LYS A 102 8.78 -9.25 -5.25
N LEU A 103 9.91 -9.25 -4.56
CA LEU A 103 10.98 -10.24 -4.71
C LEU A 103 11.18 -11.00 -3.38
N MET A 104 11.64 -12.24 -3.47
CA MET A 104 11.90 -13.06 -2.29
C MET A 104 12.92 -12.38 -1.38
N HIS A 105 12.70 -12.50 -0.07
CA HIS A 105 13.65 -12.02 0.93
C HIS A 105 14.40 -13.21 1.52
N THR A 106 15.64 -12.99 1.94
CA THR A 106 16.43 -13.99 2.68
C THR A 106 17.22 -13.30 3.80
N VAL A 107 17.75 -14.08 4.74
CA VAL A 107 18.51 -13.59 5.89
C VAL A 107 19.99 -13.85 5.66
N ILE A 108 20.81 -12.82 5.76
CA ILE A 108 22.26 -12.96 5.91
C ILE A 108 22.50 -13.43 7.35
N THR A 109 22.65 -14.75 7.53
CA THR A 109 22.77 -15.40 8.84
C THR A 109 23.88 -14.78 9.69
N ALA A 110 25.02 -14.46 9.07
CA ALA A 110 26.14 -13.80 9.72
C ALA A 110 25.80 -12.41 10.29
N GLU A 111 24.80 -11.72 9.74
CA GLU A 111 24.39 -10.38 10.20
C GLU A 111 23.18 -10.42 11.14
N CYS A 112 22.54 -11.58 11.29
CA CYS A 112 21.37 -11.75 12.13
C CYS A 112 21.76 -11.81 13.61
N THR A 113 21.04 -11.08 14.46
CA THR A 113 21.21 -11.09 15.93
C THR A 113 20.24 -12.01 16.67
N GLY A 114 19.29 -12.63 15.96
CA GLY A 114 18.25 -13.43 16.61
C GLY A 114 17.22 -12.62 17.40
N CYS A 115 17.00 -11.35 17.03
CA CYS A 115 16.12 -10.45 17.78
C CYS A 115 14.61 -10.78 17.68
N GLU A 116 14.21 -11.60 16.70
CA GLU A 116 12.82 -12.03 16.44
C GLU A 116 11.83 -10.92 16.04
N LEU A 117 12.27 -9.66 15.96
CA LEU A 117 11.42 -8.51 15.58
C LEU A 117 10.79 -8.64 14.18
N CYS A 118 11.34 -9.51 13.33
CA CYS A 118 10.87 -9.73 11.96
C CYS A 118 9.68 -10.69 11.84
N ILE A 119 9.36 -11.49 12.87
CA ILE A 119 8.30 -12.51 12.83
C ILE A 119 6.93 -11.83 12.73
N THR A 120 6.57 -11.03 13.73
CA THR A 120 5.23 -10.39 13.82
C THR A 120 4.85 -9.55 12.60
N PRO A 121 5.76 -8.79 11.96
CA PRO A 121 5.42 -8.03 10.75
C PRO A 121 5.18 -8.87 9.49
N CYS A 122 5.54 -10.17 9.48
CA CYS A 122 5.42 -11.03 8.31
C CYS A 122 3.94 -11.45 8.09
N PRO A 123 3.28 -11.03 6.99
CA PRO A 123 1.85 -11.28 6.80
C PRO A 123 1.53 -12.72 6.35
N VAL A 124 2.54 -13.50 5.95
CA VAL A 124 2.41 -14.88 5.47
C VAL A 124 3.14 -15.87 6.38
N ASP A 125 3.65 -15.41 7.52
CA ASP A 125 4.28 -16.23 8.56
C ASP A 125 5.41 -17.18 8.04
N CYS A 126 6.19 -16.69 7.07
CA CYS A 126 7.26 -17.47 6.42
C CYS A 126 8.62 -17.43 7.13
N ILE A 127 8.69 -17.07 8.42
CA ILE A 127 9.96 -16.85 9.14
C ILE A 127 10.08 -17.81 10.32
N ASP A 128 11.05 -18.71 10.26
CA ASP A 128 11.42 -19.61 11.34
C ASP A 128 12.58 -19.04 12.17
N ILE A 129 12.63 -19.47 13.43
CA ILE A 129 13.74 -19.14 14.33
C ILE A 129 14.49 -20.41 14.67
N GLN A 130 15.73 -20.49 14.22
CA GLN A 130 16.58 -21.67 14.34
C GLN A 130 17.62 -21.46 15.44
N PRO A 131 17.87 -22.47 16.30
CA PRO A 131 18.94 -22.39 17.30
C PRO A 131 20.31 -22.39 16.62
N LEU A 132 21.25 -21.63 17.18
CA LEU A 132 22.65 -21.67 16.76
C LEU A 132 23.40 -22.76 17.53
N PRO A 133 24.25 -23.58 16.88
CA PRO A 133 25.22 -24.43 17.57
C PRO A 133 26.14 -23.61 18.48
N GLU A 134 26.61 -24.19 19.59
CA GLU A 134 27.34 -23.43 20.62
C GLU A 134 28.64 -22.78 20.09
N ALA A 135 29.30 -23.38 19.09
CA ALA A 135 30.46 -22.76 18.45
C ALA A 135 30.10 -21.46 17.71
N GLU A 136 29.03 -21.48 16.92
CA GLU A 136 28.54 -20.31 16.18
C GLU A 136 27.92 -19.27 17.11
N ALA A 137 27.22 -19.72 18.16
CA ALA A 137 26.69 -18.87 19.21
C ALA A 137 27.80 -18.06 19.90
N ARG A 138 28.93 -18.70 20.26
CA ARG A 138 30.10 -18.01 20.80
C ARG A 138 30.69 -16.99 19.81
N ALA A 139 30.84 -17.38 18.54
CA ALA A 139 31.33 -16.48 17.49
C ALA A 139 30.40 -15.28 17.26
N GLN A 140 29.08 -15.48 17.35
CA GLN A 140 28.10 -14.41 17.27
C GLN A 140 28.20 -13.44 18.47
N ARG A 141 28.28 -13.95 19.70
CA ARG A 141 28.43 -13.13 20.92
C ARG A 141 29.67 -12.25 20.86
N ALA A 142 30.80 -12.77 20.36
CA ALA A 142 32.04 -12.01 20.19
C ALA A 142 31.93 -10.82 19.21
N ARG A 143 30.86 -10.76 18.39
CA ARG A 143 30.61 -9.70 17.41
C ARG A 143 29.58 -8.66 17.89
N ALA A 144 29.33 -8.56 19.19
CA ALA A 144 28.39 -7.57 19.75
C ALA A 144 28.65 -6.14 19.22
N ASP A 145 29.91 -5.70 19.18
CA ASP A 145 30.29 -4.38 18.65
C ASP A 145 29.95 -4.20 17.17
N HIS A 146 30.06 -5.26 16.37
CA HIS A 146 29.67 -5.22 14.96
C HIS A 146 28.16 -5.00 14.82
N PHE A 147 27.35 -5.70 15.59
CA PHE A 147 25.90 -5.51 15.60
C PHE A 147 25.51 -4.12 16.11
N ARG A 148 26.21 -3.60 17.13
CA ARG A 148 26.07 -2.22 17.60
C ARG A 148 26.31 -1.22 16.48
N ARG A 149 27.43 -1.34 15.75
CA ARG A 149 27.76 -0.45 14.61
C ARG A 149 26.68 -0.50 13.53
N ARG A 150 26.18 -1.68 13.17
CA ARG A 150 25.11 -1.83 12.17
C ARG A 150 23.80 -1.20 12.63
N TYR A 151 23.42 -1.40 13.88
CA TYR A 151 22.23 -0.78 14.46
C TYR A 151 22.31 0.75 14.43
N LEU A 152 23.45 1.31 14.86
CA LEU A 152 23.68 2.75 14.84
C LEU A 152 23.68 3.30 13.40
N ALA A 153 24.32 2.61 12.46
CA ALA A 153 24.33 2.99 11.06
C ALA A 153 22.91 2.99 10.45
N ARG A 154 22.08 1.99 10.76
CA ARG A 154 20.67 1.96 10.35
C ARG A 154 19.89 3.13 10.94
N LYS A 155 20.04 3.39 12.25
CA LYS A 155 19.35 4.49 12.94
C LYS A 155 19.70 5.84 12.32
N ALA A 156 20.98 6.10 12.08
CA ALA A 156 21.46 7.32 11.42
C ALA A 156 20.87 7.46 10.00
N ARG A 157 20.82 6.38 9.23
CA ARG A 157 20.21 6.38 7.88
C ARG A 157 18.71 6.71 7.93
N LEU A 158 17.95 6.13 8.87
CA LEU A 158 16.52 6.39 9.01
C LEU A 158 16.24 7.83 9.45
N GLN A 159 17.03 8.36 10.40
CA GLN A 159 16.93 9.76 10.85
C GLN A 159 17.18 10.72 9.69
N HIS A 160 18.24 10.49 8.91
CA HIS A 160 18.54 11.32 7.75
C HIS A 160 17.38 11.32 6.72
N GLN A 161 16.80 10.16 6.43
CA GLN A 161 15.65 10.06 5.52
C GLN A 161 14.41 10.78 6.06
N GLU A 162 14.18 10.72 7.37
CA GLU A 162 13.08 11.44 8.00
C GLU A 162 13.27 12.95 7.94
N GLU A 163 14.46 13.45 8.27
CA GLU A 163 14.81 14.86 8.16
C GLU A 163 14.64 15.38 6.72
N GLN A 164 15.08 14.62 5.72
CA GLN A 164 14.87 14.92 4.30
C GLN A 164 13.38 15.06 3.99
N ARG A 165 12.55 14.08 4.37
CA ARG A 165 11.09 14.13 4.16
C ARG A 165 10.45 15.31 4.90
N GLN A 166 10.88 15.62 6.11
CA GLN A 166 10.37 16.76 6.87
C GLN A 166 10.76 18.09 6.22
N ARG A 167 12.00 18.22 5.74
CA ARG A 167 12.46 19.40 4.99
C ARG A 167 11.65 19.58 3.70
N GLU A 168 11.41 18.52 2.95
CA GLU A 168 10.56 18.57 1.75
C GLU A 168 9.12 18.98 2.07
N ARG A 169 8.52 18.43 3.15
CA ARG A 169 7.19 18.83 3.61
C ARG A 169 7.14 20.29 4.02
N LYS A 170 8.11 20.76 4.81
CA LYS A 170 8.23 22.16 5.21
C LYS A 170 8.38 23.06 3.98
N LYS A 171 9.22 22.71 3.00
CA LYS A 171 9.33 23.43 1.72
C LYS A 171 8.01 23.51 0.96
N ARG A 172 7.22 22.42 0.93
CA ARG A 172 5.89 22.42 0.30
C ARG A 172 4.87 23.27 1.06
N GLN A 173 4.99 23.37 2.39
CA GLN A 173 4.10 24.15 3.25
C GLN A 173 4.47 25.64 3.32
N SER A 174 5.76 25.95 3.26
CA SER A 174 6.30 27.32 3.25
C SER A 174 6.43 27.89 1.84
N ALA A 175 6.16 27.08 0.80
CA ALA A 175 5.88 27.62 -0.52
C ALA A 175 4.67 28.54 -0.35
N PRO A 176 4.81 29.85 -0.62
CA PRO A 176 3.72 30.77 -0.39
C PRO A 176 2.51 30.30 -1.19
N ASP A 177 1.37 30.18 -0.50
CA ASP A 177 0.04 30.20 -1.11
C ASP A 177 -0.23 31.64 -1.59
N GLN A 178 0.73 32.24 -2.30
CA GLN A 178 0.39 33.31 -3.19
C GLN A 178 -0.45 32.62 -4.26
N PRO A 179 -1.72 33.03 -4.50
CA PRO A 179 -2.27 32.82 -5.81
C PRO A 179 -1.18 33.38 -6.72
N THR A 180 -0.50 32.51 -7.46
CA THR A 180 0.48 32.99 -8.41
C THR A 180 -0.31 34.02 -9.18
N GLN A 181 0.05 35.31 -9.09
CA GLN A 181 -0.23 36.21 -10.19
C GLN A 181 0.59 35.60 -11.31
N MET A 182 -0.01 34.55 -11.87
CA MET A 182 0.43 33.78 -12.99
C MET A 182 0.55 34.89 -14.01
N SER A 183 1.79 35.27 -14.32
CA SER A 183 2.06 36.58 -14.93
C SER A 183 1.10 36.77 -16.11
N ALA A 184 0.68 38.00 -16.41
CA ALA A 184 -0.23 38.22 -17.54
C ALA A 184 0.29 37.52 -18.83
N ALA A 185 1.60 37.29 -18.94
CA ALA A 185 2.22 36.44 -19.96
C ALA A 185 1.90 34.94 -19.83
N VAL A 186 1.97 34.34 -18.64
CA VAL A 186 1.60 32.92 -18.38
C VAL A 186 0.08 32.73 -18.46
N GLN A 187 -0.72 33.67 -17.95
CA GLN A 187 -2.19 33.67 -18.11
C GLN A 187 -2.58 33.80 -19.59
N SER A 188 -2.04 34.77 -20.33
CA SER A 188 -2.30 34.89 -21.77
C SER A 188 -1.75 33.71 -22.57
N ALA A 189 -0.69 33.04 -22.10
CA ALA A 189 -0.19 31.81 -22.73
C ALA A 189 -1.13 30.63 -22.47
N LEU A 190 -1.62 30.45 -21.24
CA LEU A 190 -2.61 29.43 -20.89
C LEU A 190 -3.96 29.71 -21.56
N GLU A 191 -4.39 30.96 -21.66
CA GLU A 191 -5.59 31.37 -22.40
C GLU A 191 -5.42 31.17 -23.89
N ARG A 192 -4.26 31.45 -24.49
CA ARG A 192 -3.97 31.09 -25.89
C ARG A 192 -3.97 29.58 -26.10
N ILE A 193 -3.41 28.81 -25.17
CA ILE A 193 -3.41 27.32 -25.24
C ILE A 193 -4.82 26.77 -25.06
N ASN A 194 -5.61 27.33 -24.15
CA ASN A 194 -6.98 26.90 -23.88
C ASN A 194 -7.97 27.40 -24.94
N ALA A 195 -7.74 28.57 -25.56
CA ALA A 195 -8.50 29.07 -26.70
C ALA A 195 -8.18 28.31 -27.99
N ARG A 196 -6.95 27.78 -28.12
CA ARG A 196 -6.57 26.84 -29.19
C ARG A 196 -7.08 25.41 -28.95
N ARG A 197 -7.52 25.08 -27.73
CA ARG A 197 -8.16 23.80 -27.43
C ARG A 197 -9.64 23.90 -27.78
N THR A 198 -10.00 23.46 -28.98
CA THR A 198 -11.39 23.09 -29.25
C THR A 198 -11.78 21.96 -28.31
N PRO A 199 -12.89 22.10 -27.55
CA PRO A 199 -13.33 21.05 -26.65
C PRO A 199 -13.68 19.81 -27.49
N LEU A 200 -12.90 18.75 -27.33
CA LEU A 200 -13.15 17.48 -28.02
C LEU A 200 -14.53 16.96 -27.61
N SER A 201 -15.30 16.48 -28.58
CA SER A 201 -16.55 15.75 -28.30
C SER A 201 -16.25 14.49 -27.50
N ASP A 202 -17.24 13.95 -26.78
CA ASP A 202 -17.03 12.73 -26.00
C ASP A 202 -16.68 11.52 -26.89
N ALA A 203 -17.13 11.52 -28.15
CA ALA A 203 -16.69 10.57 -29.17
C ALA A 203 -15.19 10.74 -29.50
N GLN A 204 -14.73 11.97 -29.71
CA GLN A 204 -13.30 12.26 -29.96
C GLN A 204 -12.43 11.93 -28.73
N LYS A 205 -12.90 12.17 -27.50
CA LYS A 205 -12.17 11.78 -26.28
C LYS A 205 -12.01 10.26 -26.18
N ARG A 206 -13.05 9.50 -26.52
CA ARG A 206 -12.99 8.02 -26.56
C ARG A 206 -12.02 7.51 -27.63
N LEU A 207 -12.07 8.08 -28.83
CA LEU A 207 -11.14 7.75 -29.91
C LEU A 207 -9.69 8.11 -29.55
N LYS A 208 -9.47 9.26 -28.89
CA LYS A 208 -8.14 9.68 -28.40
C LYS A 208 -7.61 8.75 -27.32
N ALA A 209 -8.45 8.31 -26.39
CA ALA A 209 -8.08 7.32 -25.40
C ALA A 209 -7.71 5.98 -26.07
N LYS A 210 -8.49 5.53 -27.07
CA LYS A 210 -8.23 4.30 -27.84
C LYS A 210 -6.89 4.37 -28.58
N ALA A 211 -6.60 5.48 -29.27
CA ALA A 211 -5.32 5.70 -29.97
C ALA A 211 -4.13 5.74 -28.99
N ASN A 212 -4.29 6.38 -27.82
CA ASN A 212 -3.24 6.40 -26.79
C ASN A 212 -2.96 5.00 -26.23
N MET A 213 -4.00 4.21 -25.93
CA MET A 213 -3.84 2.84 -25.45
C MET A 213 -3.19 1.94 -26.49
N ALA A 214 -3.59 2.06 -27.76
CA ALA A 214 -3.00 1.27 -28.85
C ALA A 214 -1.50 1.57 -29.04
N ARG A 215 -1.11 2.85 -29.01
CA ARG A 215 0.32 3.26 -29.04
C ARG A 215 1.11 2.73 -27.85
N ALA A 216 0.54 2.82 -26.65
CA ALA A 216 1.21 2.32 -25.44
C ALA A 216 1.40 0.80 -25.49
N ALA A 217 0.41 0.07 -26.01
CA ALA A 217 0.50 -1.38 -26.22
C ALA A 217 1.58 -1.74 -27.24
N LEU A 218 1.62 -1.04 -28.39
CA LEU A 218 2.67 -1.22 -29.41
C LEU A 218 4.06 -0.96 -28.83
N ALA A 219 4.28 0.18 -28.17
CA ALA A 219 5.58 0.54 -27.59
C ALA A 219 6.02 -0.43 -26.46
N LYS A 220 5.08 -1.12 -25.81
CA LYS A 220 5.38 -2.19 -24.85
C LYS A 220 5.84 -3.46 -25.58
N ALA A 221 5.13 -3.86 -26.64
CA ALA A 221 5.47 -5.04 -27.44
C ALA A 221 6.81 -4.87 -28.18
N GLU A 222 7.10 -3.69 -28.75
CA GLU A 222 8.38 -3.39 -29.39
C GLU A 222 9.56 -3.51 -28.40
N ARG A 223 9.37 -3.07 -27.15
CA ARG A 223 10.37 -3.27 -26.08
C ARG A 223 10.55 -4.73 -25.71
N GLN A 224 9.48 -5.52 -25.67
CA GLN A 224 9.58 -6.96 -25.41
C GLN A 224 10.29 -7.69 -26.55
N LEU A 225 10.01 -7.31 -27.80
CA LEU A 225 10.67 -7.86 -28.97
C LEU A 225 12.18 -7.54 -28.99
N ALA A 226 12.56 -6.34 -28.58
CA ALA A 226 13.98 -5.95 -28.47
C ALA A 226 14.75 -6.79 -27.45
N ILE A 227 14.08 -7.33 -26.42
CA ILE A 227 14.69 -8.17 -25.38
C ILE A 227 14.64 -9.66 -25.76
N HIS A 228 13.52 -10.12 -26.33
CA HIS A 228 13.21 -11.54 -26.51
C HIS A 228 12.86 -11.85 -27.98
N ALA A 229 13.81 -11.67 -28.91
CA ALA A 229 13.67 -11.77 -30.36
C ALA A 229 13.05 -13.10 -30.88
N THR A 230 11.74 -13.27 -30.70
CA THR A 230 10.95 -14.46 -31.03
C THR A 230 9.97 -14.13 -32.16
N ALA A 231 9.68 -15.11 -33.01
CA ALA A 231 8.76 -14.95 -34.15
C ALA A 231 7.32 -14.60 -33.70
N GLU A 232 6.89 -15.11 -32.55
CA GLU A 232 5.59 -14.78 -31.95
C GLU A 232 5.49 -13.30 -31.57
N LEU A 233 6.54 -12.74 -30.96
CA LEU A 233 6.60 -11.32 -30.61
C LEU A 233 6.68 -10.43 -31.84
N GLN A 234 7.36 -10.85 -32.91
CA GLN A 234 7.38 -10.13 -34.20
C GLN A 234 5.96 -10.02 -34.78
N THR A 235 5.25 -11.15 -34.85
CA THR A 235 3.85 -11.20 -35.31
C THR A 235 2.93 -10.34 -34.44
N GLN A 236 3.16 -10.33 -33.12
CA GLN A 236 2.39 -9.51 -32.18
C GLN A 236 2.61 -8.00 -32.39
N VAL A 237 3.85 -7.58 -32.65
CA VAL A 237 4.21 -6.17 -32.93
C VAL A 237 3.54 -5.70 -34.22
N GLU A 238 3.58 -6.49 -35.30
CA GLU A 238 2.93 -6.15 -36.56
C GLU A 238 1.41 -5.96 -36.41
N ARG A 239 0.75 -6.87 -35.67
CA ARG A 239 -0.68 -6.75 -35.36
C ARG A 239 -0.98 -5.47 -34.57
N LEU A 240 -0.20 -5.17 -33.55
CA LEU A 240 -0.39 -3.97 -32.73
C LEU A 240 -0.10 -2.68 -33.50
N ARG A 241 0.81 -2.72 -34.48
CA ARG A 241 1.10 -1.59 -35.37
C ARG A 241 -0.12 -1.26 -36.23
N GLY A 242 -0.76 -2.27 -36.84
CA GLY A 242 -2.01 -2.07 -37.58
C GLY A 242 -3.15 -1.52 -36.70
N ILE A 243 -3.27 -1.99 -35.45
CA ILE A 243 -4.27 -1.48 -34.50
C ILE A 243 -3.99 0.00 -34.16
N ALA A 244 -2.74 0.37 -33.90
CA ALA A 244 -2.37 1.75 -33.60
C ALA A 244 -2.68 2.68 -34.77
N GLU A 245 -2.30 2.29 -35.99
CA GLU A 245 -2.56 3.07 -37.20
C GLU A 245 -4.07 3.26 -37.48
N SER A 246 -4.87 2.20 -37.31
CA SER A 246 -6.33 2.29 -37.48
C SER A 246 -7.00 3.19 -36.44
N ALA A 247 -6.52 3.17 -35.19
CA ALA A 247 -7.04 4.02 -34.13
C ALA A 247 -6.67 5.49 -34.33
N GLU A 248 -5.49 5.78 -34.88
CA GLU A 248 -5.07 7.13 -35.24
C GLU A 248 -5.87 7.69 -36.42
N LYS A 249 -6.05 6.90 -37.49
CA LYS A 249 -6.91 7.27 -38.63
C LYS A 249 -8.33 7.58 -38.17
N ALA A 250 -8.91 6.77 -37.29
CA ALA A 250 -10.26 7.01 -36.76
C ALA A 250 -10.36 8.30 -35.93
N LEU A 251 -9.32 8.62 -35.14
CA LEU A 251 -9.26 9.89 -34.41
C LEU A 251 -9.17 11.08 -35.35
N GLN A 252 -8.34 10.99 -36.39
CA GLN A 252 -8.13 12.06 -37.35
C GLN A 252 -9.38 12.34 -38.18
N GLN A 253 -10.03 11.29 -38.69
CA GLN A 253 -11.34 11.41 -39.38
C GLN A 253 -12.39 12.10 -38.50
N ALA A 254 -12.45 11.78 -37.20
CA ALA A 254 -13.38 12.42 -36.28
C ALA A 254 -13.00 13.88 -35.96
N GLN A 255 -11.73 14.26 -36.07
CA GLN A 255 -11.25 15.63 -35.92
C GLN A 255 -11.58 16.47 -37.16
N ASP A 256 -11.35 15.92 -38.34
CA ASP A 256 -11.60 16.57 -39.63
C ASP A 256 -13.12 16.79 -39.88
N GLN A 257 -13.98 15.91 -39.36
CA GLN A 257 -15.44 16.09 -39.45
C GLN A 257 -16.00 17.19 -38.53
N SER A 258 -15.24 17.67 -37.54
CA SER A 258 -15.73 18.62 -36.52
C SER A 258 -15.46 20.10 -36.84
N SER A 259 -14.79 20.40 -37.96
CA SER A 259 -14.43 21.78 -38.34
C SER A 259 -15.51 22.55 -39.10
N ILE A 260 -16.77 22.05 -39.19
CA ILE A 260 -17.80 22.59 -40.11
C ILE A 260 -19.02 23.26 -39.41
N ALA A 261 -19.14 23.33 -38.08
CA ALA A 261 -20.33 23.95 -37.44
C ALA A 261 -20.01 24.97 -36.32
N PRO A 262 -20.58 26.18 -36.33
CA PRO A 262 -20.50 27.13 -35.23
C PRO A 262 -21.57 26.80 -34.17
N GLN A 263 -21.18 26.43 -32.95
CA GLN A 263 -22.10 26.23 -31.82
C GLN A 263 -21.74 27.13 -30.63
N GLN A 264 -22.78 27.75 -30.05
CA GLN A 264 -22.70 28.59 -28.85
C GLN A 264 -22.15 27.82 -27.64
N ASN A 265 -21.33 28.50 -26.84
CA ASN A 265 -20.20 27.91 -26.13
C ASN A 265 -20.54 27.13 -24.83
N PRO A 266 -20.35 25.80 -24.75
CA PRO A 266 -20.31 25.05 -23.47
C PRO A 266 -19.19 25.54 -22.52
N ALA A 267 -18.25 26.34 -23.02
CA ALA A 267 -17.22 27.00 -22.24
C ALA A 267 -17.77 28.05 -21.26
N ASP A 268 -18.81 28.80 -21.63
CA ASP A 268 -19.32 29.90 -20.79
C ASP A 268 -20.14 29.38 -19.61
N LEU A 269 -20.89 28.29 -19.82
CA LEU A 269 -21.55 27.55 -18.75
C LEU A 269 -20.54 26.96 -17.76
N ASN A 270 -19.43 26.39 -18.25
CA ASN A 270 -18.40 25.81 -17.38
C ASN A 270 -17.65 26.89 -16.60
N LYS A 271 -17.36 28.05 -17.20
CA LYS A 271 -16.80 29.21 -16.48
C LYS A 271 -17.72 29.69 -15.37
N ALA A 272 -19.03 29.77 -15.63
CA ALA A 272 -20.01 30.15 -14.60
C ALA A 272 -20.10 29.13 -13.46
N LYS A 273 -20.01 27.82 -13.75
CA LYS A 273 -19.97 26.76 -12.71
C LYS A 273 -18.76 26.91 -11.80
N ILE A 274 -17.58 27.17 -12.38
CA ILE A 274 -16.33 27.35 -11.62
C ILE A 274 -16.41 28.61 -10.77
N ALA A 275 -16.89 29.73 -11.32
CA ALA A 275 -17.04 30.99 -10.60
C ALA A 275 -17.99 30.84 -9.39
N ALA A 276 -19.15 30.20 -9.56
CA ALA A 276 -20.10 29.93 -8.48
C ALA A 276 -19.54 28.97 -7.42
N ALA A 277 -18.69 28.01 -7.79
CA ALA A 277 -18.03 27.12 -6.84
C ALA A 277 -16.93 27.85 -6.03
N MET A 278 -16.11 28.67 -6.68
CA MET A 278 -15.06 29.44 -6.01
C MET A 278 -15.62 30.49 -5.07
N ALA A 279 -16.67 31.22 -5.46
CA ALA A 279 -17.29 32.24 -4.61
C ALA A 279 -17.90 31.62 -3.32
N ARG A 280 -18.56 30.46 -3.44
CA ARG A 280 -19.08 29.71 -2.26
C ARG A 280 -17.96 29.20 -1.35
N ALA A 281 -16.86 28.73 -1.94
CA ALA A 281 -15.72 28.26 -1.16
C ALA A 281 -15.03 29.41 -0.41
N GLN A 282 -14.92 30.59 -1.03
CA GLN A 282 -14.39 31.80 -0.39
C GLN A 282 -15.29 32.27 0.76
N LEU A 283 -16.60 32.27 0.56
CA LEU A 283 -17.57 32.59 1.61
C LEU A 283 -17.46 31.61 2.79
N SER A 284 -17.51 30.29 2.55
CA SER A 284 -17.41 29.29 3.62
C SER A 284 -16.06 29.33 4.36
N LYS A 285 -14.97 29.70 3.67
CA LYS A 285 -13.66 29.89 4.30
C LYS A 285 -13.65 31.12 5.19
N ALA A 286 -14.27 32.21 4.77
CA ALA A 286 -14.40 33.44 5.55
C ALA A 286 -15.29 33.23 6.79
N GLU A 287 -16.45 32.58 6.64
CA GLU A 287 -17.37 32.22 7.74
C GLU A 287 -16.69 31.35 8.82
N LYS A 288 -15.77 30.45 8.43
CA LYS A 288 -15.02 29.61 9.36
C LYS A 288 -13.82 30.32 10.00
N ALA A 289 -13.26 31.32 9.32
CA ALA A 289 -12.10 32.06 9.78
C ALA A 289 -12.48 33.20 10.74
N PHE A 290 -13.67 33.77 10.58
CA PHE A 290 -14.19 34.79 11.46
C PHE A 290 -14.98 34.11 12.59
N GLY A 291 -14.49 34.19 13.83
CA GLY A 291 -15.14 33.61 15.00
C GLY A 291 -16.48 34.27 15.37
N GLU A 292 -17.01 33.95 16.54
CA GLU A 292 -18.37 34.37 16.96
C GLU A 292 -18.54 35.90 17.14
N VAL A 293 -17.46 36.65 17.34
CA VAL A 293 -17.48 38.11 17.46
C VAL A 293 -16.81 38.73 16.24
N LEU A 294 -17.64 39.28 15.34
CA LEU A 294 -17.22 39.89 14.09
C LEU A 294 -16.91 41.37 14.27
N SER A 295 -15.71 41.82 13.88
CA SER A 295 -15.39 43.24 13.79
C SER A 295 -16.20 43.95 12.68
N PRO A 296 -16.41 45.28 12.76
CA PRO A 296 -17.14 46.03 11.73
C PRO A 296 -16.55 45.85 10.32
N GLU A 297 -15.23 45.76 10.19
CA GLU A 297 -14.55 45.52 8.91
C GLU A 297 -14.82 44.10 8.38
N GLN A 298 -14.82 43.09 9.26
CA GLN A 298 -15.13 41.70 8.89
C GLN A 298 -16.60 41.52 8.49
N GLN A 299 -17.52 42.29 9.09
CA GLN A 299 -18.93 42.28 8.72
C GLN A 299 -19.13 42.80 7.29
N VAL A 300 -18.44 43.89 6.93
CA VAL A 300 -18.46 44.44 5.56
C VAL A 300 -17.88 43.42 4.57
N GLN A 301 -16.73 42.82 4.90
CA GLN A 301 -16.08 41.83 4.04
C GLN A 301 -16.94 40.57 3.81
N LEU A 302 -17.62 40.09 4.86
CA LEU A 302 -18.52 38.95 4.76
C LEU A 302 -19.75 39.28 3.89
N ALA A 303 -20.33 40.47 4.04
CA ALA A 303 -21.43 40.95 3.21
C ALA A 303 -21.06 41.05 1.72
N GLU A 304 -19.84 41.50 1.40
CA GLU A 304 -19.33 41.52 0.03
C GLU A 304 -19.18 40.12 -0.58
N LEU A 305 -18.66 39.16 0.21
CA LEU A 305 -18.52 37.76 -0.21
C LEU A 305 -19.88 37.09 -0.43
N HIS A 306 -20.87 37.38 0.41
CA HIS A 306 -22.25 36.92 0.21
C HIS A 306 -22.80 37.45 -1.12
N ARG A 307 -22.69 38.76 -1.36
CA ARG A 307 -23.18 39.37 -2.61
C ARG A 307 -22.47 38.80 -3.84
N ALA A 308 -21.16 38.55 -3.76
CA ALA A 308 -20.39 37.96 -4.85
C ALA A 308 -20.82 36.51 -5.14
N ALA A 309 -21.10 35.72 -4.10
CA ALA A 309 -21.60 34.35 -4.24
C ALA A 309 -23.00 34.31 -4.88
N GLU A 310 -23.89 35.22 -4.47
CA GLU A 310 -25.23 35.36 -5.06
C GLU A 310 -25.16 35.76 -6.54
N GLN A 311 -24.36 36.76 -6.89
CA GLN A 311 -24.19 37.19 -8.28
C GLN A 311 -23.61 36.08 -9.18
N ALA A 312 -22.62 35.34 -8.68
CA ALA A 312 -22.04 34.21 -9.42
C ALA A 312 -23.05 33.07 -9.62
N GLN A 313 -23.91 32.81 -8.64
CA GLN A 313 -24.97 31.80 -8.72
C GLN A 313 -26.08 32.25 -9.69
N GLN A 314 -26.52 33.49 -9.63
CA GLN A 314 -27.52 34.05 -10.57
C GLN A 314 -27.04 33.98 -12.02
N ARG A 315 -25.75 34.24 -12.28
CA ARG A 315 -25.15 34.12 -13.62
C ARG A 315 -25.13 32.66 -14.10
N LEU A 316 -24.83 31.71 -13.22
CA LEU A 316 -24.92 30.29 -13.54
C LEU A 316 -26.36 29.90 -13.89
N ASP A 317 -27.33 30.31 -13.09
CA ASP A 317 -28.74 29.98 -13.28
C ASP A 317 -29.30 30.60 -14.58
N ALA A 318 -28.90 31.84 -14.90
CA ALA A 318 -29.26 32.49 -16.16
C ALA A 318 -28.71 31.75 -17.40
N LEU A 319 -27.46 31.27 -17.32
CA LEU A 319 -26.82 30.49 -18.39
C LEU A 319 -27.35 29.05 -18.46
N GLN A 320 -27.84 28.49 -17.35
CA GLN A 320 -28.54 27.20 -17.35
C GLN A 320 -29.93 27.28 -17.95
N LYS A 321 -30.65 28.40 -17.75
CA LYS A 321 -31.99 28.64 -18.33
C LYS A 321 -31.98 28.89 -19.84
N THR A 322 -30.89 29.42 -20.37
CA THR A 322 -30.74 29.73 -21.81
C THR A 322 -30.11 28.60 -22.61
N ALA A 323 -29.65 27.53 -21.96
CA ALA A 323 -29.12 26.34 -22.65
C ALA A 323 -30.28 25.53 -23.27
N PRO A 324 -30.20 25.11 -24.55
CA PRO A 324 -31.20 24.24 -25.14
C PRO A 324 -31.30 22.94 -24.33
N THR A 325 -32.49 22.67 -23.80
CA THR A 325 -32.83 21.45 -23.07
C THR A 325 -32.75 20.26 -24.02
N SER A 326 -31.58 19.62 -24.04
CA SER A 326 -31.44 18.28 -24.58
C SER A 326 -31.81 17.28 -23.48
N PRO A 327 -32.83 16.40 -23.62
CA PRO A 327 -32.95 15.25 -22.74
C PRO A 327 -31.99 14.18 -23.27
N PRO A 328 -30.93 13.85 -22.51
CA PRO A 328 -30.97 12.64 -21.69
C PRO A 328 -30.13 12.81 -20.42
N ASN A 329 -30.75 13.08 -19.27
CA ASN A 329 -30.06 13.02 -17.97
C ASN A 329 -30.98 12.92 -16.73
N SER A 330 -32.31 12.80 -16.90
CA SER A 330 -33.24 12.68 -15.78
C SER A 330 -33.02 11.39 -14.97
N GLY A 331 -32.78 10.26 -15.65
CA GLY A 331 -32.53 8.97 -14.99
C GLY A 331 -31.19 8.90 -14.23
N GLU A 332 -30.13 9.52 -14.76
CA GLU A 332 -28.81 9.51 -14.10
C GLU A 332 -28.76 10.45 -12.88
N ALA A 333 -29.42 11.61 -12.97
CA ALA A 333 -29.56 12.52 -11.84
C ALA A 333 -30.41 11.88 -10.72
N ALA A 334 -31.54 11.25 -11.07
CA ALA A 334 -32.39 10.53 -10.12
C ALA A 334 -31.65 9.36 -9.45
N LEU A 335 -30.89 8.56 -10.22
CA LEU A 335 -30.05 7.49 -9.69
C LEU A 335 -28.98 8.00 -8.73
N LYS A 336 -28.32 9.11 -9.07
CA LYS A 336 -27.31 9.72 -8.21
C LYS A 336 -27.91 10.22 -6.90
N GLN A 337 -29.08 10.85 -6.96
CA GLN A 337 -29.82 11.31 -5.79
C GLN A 337 -30.25 10.14 -4.89
N ALA A 338 -30.81 9.08 -5.47
CA ALA A 338 -31.20 7.88 -4.72
C ALA A 338 -30.01 7.21 -4.01
N LYS A 339 -28.83 7.16 -4.65
CA LYS A 339 -27.59 6.65 -4.02
C LYS A 339 -27.15 7.49 -2.83
N GLN A 340 -27.25 8.81 -2.93
CA GLN A 340 -26.91 9.72 -1.83
C GLN A 340 -27.87 9.55 -0.66
N HIS A 341 -29.17 9.41 -0.93
CA HIS A 341 -30.18 9.21 0.11
C HIS A 341 -30.00 7.87 0.83
N PHE A 342 -29.76 6.77 0.10
CA PHE A 342 -29.46 5.46 0.69
C PHE A 342 -28.22 5.51 1.59
N GLN A 343 -27.14 6.14 1.12
CA GLN A 343 -25.92 6.28 1.90
C GLN A 343 -26.16 7.10 3.18
N SER A 344 -26.91 8.21 3.09
CA SER A 344 -27.24 9.05 4.23
C SER A 344 -28.02 8.29 5.30
N HIS A 345 -29.10 7.59 4.93
CA HIS A 345 -29.92 6.83 5.88
C HIS A 345 -29.13 5.68 6.53
N ARG A 346 -28.24 5.04 5.79
CA ARG A 346 -27.36 3.98 6.32
C ARG A 346 -26.40 4.52 7.37
N ASP A 347 -25.85 5.71 7.12
CA ASP A 347 -24.88 6.33 8.04
C ASP A 347 -25.60 6.82 9.31
N THR A 348 -26.78 7.40 9.20
CA THR A 348 -27.63 7.79 10.34
C THR A 348 -28.03 6.59 11.20
N LEU A 349 -28.43 5.46 10.59
CA LEU A 349 -28.75 4.24 11.34
C LEU A 349 -27.52 3.71 12.09
N ARG A 350 -26.35 3.63 11.43
CA ARG A 350 -25.10 3.19 12.07
C ARG A 350 -24.66 4.10 13.21
N GLU A 351 -24.89 5.39 13.09
CA GLU A 351 -24.59 6.36 14.15
C GLU A 351 -25.49 6.14 15.37
N ALA A 352 -26.81 5.98 15.15
CA ALA A 352 -27.76 5.66 16.22
C ALA A 352 -27.47 4.31 16.91
N GLU A 353 -27.08 3.28 16.14
CA GLU A 353 -26.66 1.97 16.68
C GLU A 353 -25.40 2.08 17.55
N ARG A 354 -24.40 2.88 17.11
CA ARG A 354 -23.18 3.13 17.89
C ARG A 354 -23.46 3.91 19.16
N ALA A 355 -24.41 4.84 19.11
CA ALA A 355 -24.88 5.59 20.27
C ALA A 355 -25.75 4.75 21.23
N LYS A 356 -26.03 3.48 20.89
CA LYS A 356 -26.92 2.59 21.65
C LYS A 356 -28.30 3.20 21.88
N ALA A 357 -28.85 3.86 20.86
CA ALA A 357 -30.20 4.40 20.89
C ALA A 357 -31.22 3.28 21.16
N ASP A 358 -32.36 3.66 21.75
CA ASP A 358 -33.43 2.74 22.09
C ASP A 358 -34.19 2.25 20.84
N GLU A 359 -34.90 1.13 20.99
CA GLU A 359 -35.58 0.47 19.87
C GLU A 359 -36.66 1.38 19.24
N ALA A 360 -37.26 2.28 20.02
CA ALA A 360 -38.21 3.27 19.52
C ALA A 360 -37.57 4.27 18.54
N THR A 361 -36.28 4.57 18.68
CA THR A 361 -35.50 5.42 17.77
C THR A 361 -34.92 4.64 16.59
N LEU A 362 -34.53 3.38 16.80
CA LEU A 362 -33.93 2.55 15.74
C LEU A 362 -34.95 2.09 14.69
N GLN A 363 -36.18 1.77 15.11
CA GLN A 363 -37.22 1.25 14.21
C GLN A 363 -37.56 2.19 13.03
N PRO A 364 -37.81 3.50 13.23
CA PRO A 364 -38.08 4.42 12.11
C PRO A 364 -36.85 4.60 11.19
N LEU A 365 -35.63 4.53 11.73
CA LEU A 365 -34.40 4.63 10.92
C LEU A 365 -34.20 3.41 10.01
N ARG A 366 -34.52 2.21 10.50
CA ARG A 366 -34.52 0.98 9.69
C ARG A 366 -35.56 1.04 8.58
N MET A 367 -36.77 1.52 8.88
CA MET A 367 -37.81 1.72 7.87
C MET A 367 -37.40 2.75 6.81
N ALA A 368 -36.77 3.86 7.21
CA ALA A 368 -36.27 4.87 6.28
C ALA A 368 -35.17 4.34 5.37
N LEU A 369 -34.25 3.51 5.90
CA LEU A 369 -33.21 2.85 5.10
C LEU A 369 -33.83 1.89 4.07
N GLN A 370 -34.84 1.10 4.47
CA GLN A 370 -35.55 0.18 3.58
C GLN A 370 -36.28 0.94 2.46
N GLN A 371 -36.92 2.06 2.77
CA GLN A 371 -37.56 2.92 1.77
C GLN A 371 -36.54 3.53 0.79
N ALA A 372 -35.38 3.97 1.29
CA ALA A 372 -34.31 4.49 0.47
C ALA A 372 -33.68 3.42 -0.43
N GLU A 373 -33.57 2.18 0.04
CA GLU A 373 -33.14 1.02 -0.76
C GLU A 373 -34.12 0.72 -1.90
N GLN A 374 -35.42 0.74 -1.61
CA GLN A 374 -36.44 0.54 -2.63
C GLN A 374 -36.47 1.67 -3.67
N ALA A 375 -36.27 2.92 -3.23
CA ALA A 375 -36.12 4.07 -4.13
C ALA A 375 -34.84 4.00 -4.99
N LEU A 376 -33.76 3.42 -4.46
CA LEU A 376 -32.54 3.16 -5.24
C LEU A 376 -32.79 2.13 -6.33
N HIS A 377 -33.48 1.02 -6.02
CA HIS A 377 -33.81 0.00 -7.00
C HIS A 377 -34.74 0.50 -8.10
N THR A 378 -35.74 1.32 -7.77
CA THR A 378 -36.62 1.93 -8.79
C THR A 378 -35.85 2.91 -9.67
N ALA A 379 -34.95 3.71 -9.09
CA ALA A 379 -34.10 4.62 -9.85
C ALA A 379 -33.08 3.88 -10.73
N GLU A 380 -32.55 2.75 -10.29
CA GLU A 380 -31.66 1.87 -11.08
C GLU A 380 -32.38 1.27 -12.28
N ALA A 381 -33.61 0.78 -12.08
CA ALA A 381 -34.45 0.26 -13.16
C ALA A 381 -34.82 1.35 -14.19
N ALA A 382 -35.11 2.56 -13.72
CA ALA A 382 -35.45 3.70 -14.58
C ALA A 382 -34.24 4.32 -15.30
N ALA A 383 -33.01 4.11 -14.82
CA ALA A 383 -31.80 4.73 -15.37
C ALA A 383 -31.29 4.09 -16.68
N GLY A 384 -31.89 2.98 -17.15
CA GLY A 384 -31.57 2.35 -18.43
C GLY A 384 -30.11 1.87 -18.56
N ARG A 385 -29.35 1.80 -17.46
CA ARG A 385 -27.97 1.29 -17.47
C ARG A 385 -28.01 -0.24 -17.49
N PRO A 386 -27.33 -0.91 -18.43
CA PRO A 386 -27.12 -2.35 -18.31
C PRO A 386 -26.37 -2.63 -17.02
N LEU A 387 -26.86 -3.57 -16.22
CA LEU A 387 -26.18 -4.05 -15.02
C LEU A 387 -24.71 -4.36 -15.38
N PRO A 388 -23.72 -3.91 -14.60
CA PRO A 388 -22.33 -4.25 -14.86
C PRO A 388 -22.24 -5.77 -14.94
N LYS A 389 -21.84 -6.30 -16.11
CA LYS A 389 -21.63 -7.74 -16.29
C LYS A 389 -20.58 -8.17 -15.26
N ARG A 390 -21.04 -8.80 -14.17
CA ARG A 390 -20.17 -9.56 -13.27
C ARG A 390 -19.65 -10.73 -14.09
N GLN A 391 -18.48 -10.54 -14.70
CA GLN A 391 -17.67 -11.68 -15.10
C GLN A 391 -17.13 -12.29 -13.81
N LEU A 392 -17.83 -13.32 -13.32
CA LEU A 392 -17.19 -14.29 -12.47
C LEU A 392 -16.10 -14.93 -13.33
N VAL A 393 -14.86 -14.51 -13.12
CA VAL A 393 -13.71 -15.26 -13.61
C VAL A 393 -13.72 -16.54 -12.78
N ASP A 394 -14.22 -17.62 -13.38
CA ASP A 394 -14.09 -18.93 -12.79
C ASP A 394 -12.60 -19.25 -12.75
N LYS A 395 -11.99 -19.05 -11.58
CA LYS A 395 -10.75 -19.71 -11.23
C LYS A 395 -11.16 -21.14 -10.93
N SER A 396 -11.40 -21.95 -11.97
CA SER A 396 -11.87 -23.31 -11.77
C SER A 396 -10.92 -23.97 -10.77
N PRO A 397 -11.46 -24.58 -9.69
CA PRO A 397 -10.62 -25.18 -8.67
C PRO A 397 -9.71 -26.21 -9.32
N MET A 398 -8.45 -26.21 -8.91
CA MET A 398 -7.48 -27.22 -9.33
C MET A 398 -8.15 -28.60 -9.36
N PRO A 399 -8.11 -29.34 -10.50
CA PRO A 399 -8.75 -30.64 -10.62
C PRO A 399 -8.43 -31.52 -9.41
N ALA A 400 -9.42 -32.28 -8.93
CA ALA A 400 -9.28 -33.06 -7.69
C ALA A 400 -8.04 -33.97 -7.74
N GLU A 401 -7.82 -34.61 -8.89
CA GLU A 401 -6.64 -35.44 -9.14
C GLU A 401 -5.31 -34.67 -9.04
N LEU A 402 -5.21 -33.47 -9.64
CA LEU A 402 -4.01 -32.63 -9.51
C LEU A 402 -3.78 -32.17 -8.07
N ARG A 403 -4.85 -31.96 -7.31
CA ARG A 403 -4.77 -31.60 -5.89
C ARG A 403 -4.27 -32.77 -5.04
N GLU A 404 -4.77 -33.97 -5.30
CA GLU A 404 -4.33 -35.21 -4.63
C GLU A 404 -2.85 -35.48 -4.93
N LEU A 405 -2.43 -35.41 -6.19
CA LEU A 405 -1.03 -35.61 -6.60
C LEU A 405 -0.07 -34.60 -5.93
N LYS A 406 -0.46 -33.32 -5.89
CA LYS A 406 0.34 -32.29 -5.19
C LYS A 406 0.38 -32.51 -3.68
N THR A 407 -0.72 -33.00 -3.11
CA THR A 407 -0.82 -33.32 -1.68
C THR A 407 0.10 -34.50 -1.34
N GLU A 408 0.07 -35.58 -2.12
CA GLU A 408 0.96 -36.72 -1.97
C GLU A 408 2.44 -36.33 -2.11
N LEU A 409 2.78 -35.46 -3.07
CA LEU A 409 4.15 -34.95 -3.20
C LEU A 409 4.63 -34.23 -1.93
N VAL A 410 3.78 -33.39 -1.33
CA VAL A 410 4.10 -32.69 -0.09
C VAL A 410 4.27 -33.67 1.06
N TYR A 411 3.38 -34.66 1.20
CA TYR A 411 3.48 -35.67 2.26
C TYR A 411 4.73 -36.55 2.10
N ALA A 412 5.07 -36.98 0.89
CA ALA A 412 6.27 -37.76 0.63
C ALA A 412 7.55 -36.97 0.95
N ARG A 413 7.62 -35.67 0.63
CA ARG A 413 8.73 -34.79 1.01
C ARG A 413 8.84 -34.62 2.53
N ALA A 414 7.71 -34.44 3.19
CA ALA A 414 7.66 -34.31 4.65
C ALA A 414 8.09 -35.60 5.36
N GLU A 415 7.71 -36.77 4.83
CA GLU A 415 8.10 -38.08 5.34
C GLU A 415 9.61 -38.31 5.17
N LEU A 416 10.17 -38.08 3.98
CA LEU A 416 11.62 -38.18 3.76
C LEU A 416 12.41 -37.27 4.71
N SER A 417 11.98 -36.02 4.86
CA SER A 417 12.59 -35.07 5.80
C SER A 417 12.44 -35.52 7.27
N ARG A 418 11.35 -36.22 7.61
CA ARG A 418 11.17 -36.81 8.95
C ARG A 418 12.16 -37.96 9.19
N GLN A 419 12.29 -38.88 8.24
CA GLN A 419 13.21 -40.02 8.35
C GLN A 419 14.68 -39.57 8.41
N GLN A 420 15.06 -38.56 7.62
CA GLN A 420 16.41 -37.96 7.64
C GLN A 420 16.81 -37.33 8.99
N ARG A 421 15.83 -36.98 9.83
CA ARG A 421 16.05 -36.34 11.14
C ARG A 421 15.99 -37.32 12.32
N GLN A 422 15.68 -38.60 12.09
CA GLN A 422 15.64 -39.59 13.16
C GLN A 422 17.05 -39.98 13.63
N THR A 423 17.20 -40.25 14.92
CA THR A 423 18.44 -40.78 15.51
C THR A 423 18.07 -41.88 16.51
N PRO A 424 18.54 -43.13 16.31
CA PRO A 424 19.38 -43.59 15.21
C PRO A 424 18.64 -43.55 13.85
N LEU A 425 19.41 -43.44 12.76
CA LEU A 425 18.86 -43.44 11.40
C LEU A 425 18.36 -44.85 11.05
N ASP A 426 17.09 -44.97 10.67
CA ASP A 426 16.54 -46.18 10.07
C ASP A 426 16.72 -46.11 8.55
N THR A 427 17.74 -46.81 8.05
CA THR A 427 18.08 -46.83 6.62
C THR A 427 16.98 -47.46 5.76
N VAL A 428 16.19 -48.38 6.31
CA VAL A 428 15.08 -49.03 5.59
C VAL A 428 13.90 -48.07 5.47
N ALA A 429 13.59 -47.33 6.53
CA ALA A 429 12.54 -46.31 6.49
C ALA A 429 12.92 -45.13 5.58
N LEU A 430 14.19 -44.74 5.57
CA LEU A 430 14.73 -43.70 4.68
C LEU A 430 14.56 -44.08 3.19
N ASP A 431 14.95 -45.30 2.82
CA ASP A 431 14.86 -45.78 1.43
C ASP A 431 13.41 -45.90 0.95
N LYS A 432 12.50 -46.34 1.83
CA LYS A 432 11.05 -46.34 1.58
C LYS A 432 10.51 -44.93 1.34
N ALA A 433 10.90 -43.96 2.16
CA ALA A 433 10.47 -42.57 2.01
C ALA A 433 11.01 -41.95 0.72
N GLN A 434 12.25 -42.28 0.33
CA GLN A 434 12.84 -41.83 -0.94
C GLN A 434 12.10 -42.42 -2.13
N THR A 435 11.77 -43.70 -2.08
CA THR A 435 10.99 -44.39 -3.12
C THR A 435 9.61 -43.76 -3.28
N ARG A 436 8.93 -43.45 -2.16
CA ARG A 436 7.62 -42.77 -2.17
C ARG A 436 7.69 -41.38 -2.81
N LEU A 437 8.75 -40.61 -2.52
CA LEU A 437 8.95 -39.30 -3.14
C LEU A 437 9.13 -39.40 -4.66
N ASN A 438 9.98 -40.31 -5.11
CA ASN A 438 10.23 -40.51 -6.54
C ASN A 438 8.95 -40.92 -7.28
N GLU A 439 8.11 -41.77 -6.67
CA GLU A 439 6.83 -42.16 -7.24
C GLU A 439 5.85 -40.98 -7.35
N ALA A 440 5.72 -40.18 -6.30
CA ALA A 440 4.85 -38.99 -6.31
C ALA A 440 5.29 -37.95 -7.36
N GLU A 441 6.61 -37.77 -7.54
CA GLU A 441 7.15 -36.89 -8.58
C GLU A 441 6.87 -37.42 -9.99
N ARG A 442 7.01 -38.74 -10.20
CA ARG A 442 6.70 -39.39 -11.47
C ARG A 442 5.22 -39.27 -11.83
N GLN A 443 4.31 -39.47 -10.87
CA GLN A 443 2.87 -39.36 -11.10
C GLN A 443 2.45 -37.93 -11.46
N LEU A 444 2.98 -36.92 -10.74
CA LEU A 444 2.72 -35.51 -11.05
C LEU A 444 3.26 -35.11 -12.44
N HIS A 445 4.43 -35.62 -12.81
CA HIS A 445 5.00 -35.40 -14.14
C HIS A 445 4.16 -36.05 -15.25
N THR A 446 3.69 -37.29 -15.01
CA THR A 446 2.82 -38.01 -15.96
C THR A 446 1.50 -37.30 -16.17
N TYR A 447 0.86 -36.83 -15.10
CA TYR A 447 -0.35 -36.01 -15.17
C TYR A 447 -0.10 -34.70 -15.95
N ALA A 448 1.04 -34.05 -15.74
CA ALA A 448 1.39 -32.83 -16.48
C ALA A 448 1.55 -33.08 -17.99
N LEU A 449 2.05 -34.24 -18.40
CA LEU A 449 2.11 -34.64 -19.81
C LEU A 449 0.73 -34.94 -20.41
N GLN A 450 -0.13 -35.68 -19.69
CA GLN A 450 -1.49 -36.01 -20.12
C GLN A 450 -2.38 -34.77 -20.24
N SER A 451 -2.29 -33.86 -19.26
CA SER A 451 -3.01 -32.58 -19.28
C SER A 451 -2.61 -31.63 -20.42
N ARG A 452 -1.44 -31.86 -21.04
CA ARG A 452 -0.98 -31.12 -22.23
C ARG A 452 -1.50 -31.76 -23.52
N SER A 453 -1.62 -33.08 -23.60
CA SER A 453 -2.17 -33.77 -24.78
C SER A 453 -3.69 -33.61 -24.92
N ASP A 454 -4.42 -33.41 -23.82
CA ASP A 454 -5.87 -33.20 -23.84
C ASP A 454 -6.30 -31.76 -24.21
N ASN A 455 -5.33 -30.86 -24.37
CA ASN A 455 -5.55 -29.42 -24.63
C ASN A 455 -5.09 -28.97 -26.03
N ASP A 456 -4.53 -29.91 -26.83
CA ASP A 456 -4.31 -29.81 -28.27
C ASP A 456 -5.45 -30.54 -29.01
#